data_AF-A0A8S2Y2M8-F1
#
_entry.id   AF-A0A8S2Y2M8-F1
#
_cell.length_a   1.000
_cell.length_b   1.000
_cell.length_c   1.000
_cell.angle_alpha   90.00
_cell.angle_beta   90.00
_cell.angle_gamma   90.00
#
_symmetry.space_group_name_H-M   'P 1'
#
loop_
_entity.id
_entity.type
_entity.pdbx_description
1 polymer ?
#
loop_
_entity_poly.entity_id
_entity_poly.type
_entity_poly.pdbx_seq_one_letter_code
_entity_poly.pdbx_strand_id
1 'polypeptide(L)'
;MIVSRRQEDFKDQCTEYSITKATAFVNGTLPTNDFRTPLDQKRQRRATEREARRLRRRKDREQTSAQHFDGMSTDDEENQSDINLFLKTKQEILNEAEHLFDDVSDEFSQYKNVKLIFEQWKYQQNETYTDAFIEICLPKVFSPLIRREILDWKPFEVTFRAIEDYQWYQDLLFYGVKNGYNADENFQFIPLTIEKVMLPKLTSIIENIYDPLSAKQTKSLVKTIENIFQTYPTMTDDCKNVQILLKAIVDRLQRSLDDDIYIPLYPKEIIAIGSSRISSNNSTVIATEFFFRQYWTCVKLLSNITSWSQILSLKTILDLSIDGLLNRYILIALKNMDLTSNEMITRCLLLAKCFPIKQWLDNNNTILNDQLKDATLPALENFCLFLKQLAQEYSTQFFSANEKDKKMY
;
A
#
# COMPACT_ATOMS: atom_id res chain seq x y z
N MET A 1 11.51 -10.26 3.57
CA MET A 1 11.30 -11.71 3.36
C MET A 1 9.99 -12.00 2.65
N ILE A 2 8.85 -11.50 3.17
CA ILE A 2 7.50 -11.71 2.61
C ILE A 2 7.37 -11.32 1.12
N VAL A 3 7.77 -10.09 0.75
CA VAL A 3 7.64 -9.60 -0.64
C VAL A 3 8.41 -10.49 -1.62
N SER A 4 9.66 -10.85 -1.30
CA SER A 4 10.48 -11.73 -2.14
C SER A 4 9.86 -13.12 -2.28
N ARG A 5 9.32 -13.69 -1.19
CA ARG A 5 8.60 -14.97 -1.24
C ARG A 5 7.38 -14.88 -2.16
N ARG A 6 6.59 -13.82 -2.03
CA ARG A 6 5.41 -13.59 -2.86
C ARG A 6 5.78 -13.44 -4.34
N GLN A 7 6.86 -12.73 -4.66
CA GLN A 7 7.35 -12.58 -6.03
C GLN A 7 7.83 -13.92 -6.61
N GLU A 8 8.48 -14.77 -5.81
CA GLU A 8 8.86 -16.12 -6.25
C GLU A 8 7.63 -17.00 -6.49
N ASP A 9 6.67 -16.99 -5.55
CA ASP A 9 5.39 -17.67 -5.71
C ASP A 9 4.65 -17.20 -6.98
N PHE A 10 4.69 -15.90 -7.25
CA PHE A 10 4.08 -15.32 -8.43
C PHE A 10 4.75 -15.80 -9.73
N LYS A 11 6.08 -15.79 -9.79
CA LYS A 11 6.85 -16.31 -10.94
C LYS A 11 6.57 -17.79 -11.21
N ASP A 12 6.47 -18.59 -10.14
CA ASP A 12 6.11 -20.01 -10.25
C ASP A 12 4.70 -20.15 -10.85
N GLN A 13 3.71 -19.39 -10.36
CA GLN A 13 2.34 -19.42 -10.89
C GLN A 13 2.22 -18.94 -12.34
N CYS A 14 2.94 -17.89 -12.73
CA CYS A 14 3.00 -17.45 -14.13
C CYS A 14 3.56 -18.55 -15.05
N THR A 15 4.48 -19.38 -14.55
CA THR A 15 5.04 -20.51 -15.30
C THR A 15 4.07 -21.70 -15.35
N GLU A 16 3.40 -22.00 -14.23
CA GLU A 16 2.41 -23.07 -14.10
C GLU A 16 1.19 -22.81 -14.99
N TYR A 17 0.68 -21.59 -14.98
CA TYR A 17 -0.53 -21.16 -15.68
C TYR A 17 -0.20 -20.24 -16.86
N SER A 18 0.87 -20.53 -17.59
CA SER A 18 1.17 -19.77 -18.81
C SER A 18 0.10 -20.00 -19.87
N ILE A 19 -0.10 -19.02 -20.76
CA ILE A 19 -1.05 -19.10 -21.88
C ILE A 19 -0.78 -20.34 -22.74
N THR A 20 0.48 -20.66 -23.03
CA THR A 20 0.89 -21.84 -23.80
C THR A 20 0.43 -23.14 -23.14
N LYS A 21 0.54 -23.25 -21.81
CA LYS A 21 0.06 -24.43 -21.10
C LYS A 21 -1.46 -24.49 -21.11
N ALA A 22 -2.13 -23.38 -20.79
CA ALA A 22 -3.59 -23.27 -20.79
C ALA A 22 -4.21 -23.67 -22.15
N THR A 23 -3.60 -23.22 -23.25
CA THR A 23 -4.02 -23.56 -24.63
C THR A 23 -3.72 -25.02 -24.99
N ALA A 24 -2.56 -25.56 -24.61
CA ALA A 24 -2.24 -26.97 -24.80
C ALA A 24 -3.22 -27.91 -24.06
N PHE A 25 -3.72 -27.51 -22.88
CA PHE A 25 -4.74 -28.24 -22.14
C PHE A 25 -6.08 -28.30 -22.89
N VAL A 26 -6.51 -27.20 -23.51
CA VAL A 26 -7.73 -27.17 -24.33
C VAL A 26 -7.57 -28.03 -25.58
N ASN A 27 -6.38 -28.02 -26.18
CA ASN A 27 -6.10 -28.75 -27.41
C ASN A 27 -5.71 -30.22 -27.19
N GLY A 28 -5.63 -30.69 -25.94
CA GLY A 28 -5.28 -32.08 -25.62
C GLY A 28 -3.84 -32.49 -26.00
N THR A 29 -2.92 -31.53 -26.14
CA THR A 29 -1.58 -31.71 -26.74
C THR A 29 -0.43 -31.68 -25.73
N LEU A 30 -0.71 -32.01 -24.47
CA LEU A 30 0.31 -31.97 -23.42
C LEU A 30 1.50 -32.87 -23.75
N PRO A 31 2.74 -32.37 -23.59
CA PRO A 31 3.89 -33.25 -23.50
C PRO A 31 3.77 -34.11 -22.25
N THR A 32 3.94 -35.42 -22.40
CA THR A 32 4.13 -36.37 -21.31
C THR A 32 5.51 -36.10 -20.68
N ASN A 33 5.57 -35.18 -19.71
CA ASN A 33 6.82 -34.96 -18.98
C ASN A 33 6.88 -35.86 -17.75
N ASP A 34 7.54 -37.00 -17.93
CA ASP A 34 8.40 -37.62 -16.92
C ASP A 34 9.61 -36.69 -16.64
N PHE A 35 10.32 -36.94 -15.53
CA PHE A 35 11.46 -36.19 -14.95
C PHE A 35 11.09 -35.13 -13.90
N ARG A 36 10.86 -35.59 -12.66
CA ARG A 36 10.82 -34.75 -11.46
C ARG A 36 12.24 -34.33 -11.07
N THR A 37 12.70 -33.19 -11.58
CA THR A 37 13.99 -32.64 -11.16
C THR A 37 13.91 -32.16 -9.69
N PRO A 38 15.04 -32.04 -8.97
CA PRO A 38 15.04 -31.44 -7.62
C PRO A 38 14.47 -30.01 -7.59
N LEU A 39 14.54 -29.27 -8.71
CA LEU A 39 13.96 -27.94 -8.85
C LEU A 39 12.43 -27.99 -8.86
N ASP A 40 11.84 -28.98 -9.55
CA ASP A 40 10.39 -29.18 -9.59
C ASP A 40 9.84 -29.56 -8.21
N GLN A 41 10.61 -30.33 -7.43
CA GLN A 41 10.23 -30.65 -6.05
C GLN A 41 10.21 -29.42 -5.14
N LYS A 42 11.15 -28.47 -5.31
CA LYS A 42 11.15 -27.20 -4.58
C LYS A 42 9.95 -26.34 -4.95
N ARG A 43 9.63 -26.23 -6.24
CA ARG A 43 8.43 -25.51 -6.72
C ARG A 43 7.14 -26.13 -6.16
N GLN A 44 7.03 -27.45 -6.18
CA GLN A 44 5.87 -28.16 -5.62
C GLN A 44 5.69 -27.92 -4.13
N ARG A 45 6.79 -27.89 -3.35
CA ARG A 45 6.73 -27.55 -1.92
C ARG A 45 6.19 -26.14 -1.69
N ARG A 46 6.73 -25.13 -2.40
CA ARG A 46 6.23 -23.75 -2.33
C ARG A 46 4.77 -23.65 -2.74
N ALA A 47 4.35 -24.36 -3.78
CA ALA A 47 2.96 -24.40 -4.21
C ALA A 47 2.03 -24.94 -3.11
N THR A 48 2.43 -26.02 -2.45
CA THR A 48 1.69 -26.61 -1.34
C THR A 48 1.59 -25.66 -0.15
N GLU A 49 2.69 -25.01 0.23
CA GLU A 49 2.72 -24.03 1.33
C GLU A 49 1.83 -22.81 1.05
N ARG A 50 1.85 -22.32 -0.19
CA ARG A 50 1.03 -21.19 -0.65
C ARG A 50 -0.46 -21.53 -0.60
N GLU A 51 -0.85 -22.69 -1.09
CA GLU A 51 -2.25 -23.13 -1.01
C GLU A 51 -2.69 -23.37 0.43
N ALA A 52 -1.80 -23.87 1.30
CA ALA A 52 -2.07 -23.97 2.73
C ALA A 52 -2.29 -22.59 3.39
N ARG A 53 -1.49 -21.56 3.02
CA ARG A 53 -1.71 -20.16 3.47
C ARG A 53 -3.08 -19.65 3.00
N ARG A 54 -3.40 -19.82 1.72
CA ARG A 54 -4.69 -19.41 1.14
C ARG A 54 -5.87 -20.09 1.84
N LEU A 55 -5.77 -21.39 2.10
CA LEU A 55 -6.82 -22.15 2.77
C LEU A 55 -7.06 -21.67 4.19
N ARG A 56 -5.99 -21.39 4.96
CA ARG A 56 -6.12 -20.79 6.31
C ARG A 56 -6.87 -19.46 6.25
N ARG A 57 -6.48 -18.56 5.35
CA ARG A 57 -7.16 -17.27 5.15
C ARG A 57 -8.62 -17.41 4.73
N ARG A 58 -8.97 -18.44 3.94
CA ARG A 58 -10.37 -18.73 3.58
C ARG A 58 -11.18 -19.16 4.81
N LYS A 59 -10.64 -20.07 5.63
CA LYS A 59 -11.27 -20.53 6.87
C LYS A 59 -11.47 -19.41 7.90
N ASP A 60 -10.46 -18.57 8.11
CA ASP A 60 -10.58 -17.44 9.05
C ASP A 60 -11.68 -16.46 8.64
N ARG A 61 -11.92 -16.33 7.32
CA ARG A 61 -12.98 -15.46 6.78
C ARG A 61 -14.36 -16.08 6.78
N GLU A 62 -14.52 -17.39 6.86
CA GLU A 62 -15.86 -18.01 7.01
C GLU A 62 -16.55 -17.53 8.30
N GLN A 63 -15.77 -17.01 9.26
CA GLN A 63 -16.27 -16.38 10.48
C GLN A 63 -16.73 -14.92 10.28
N THR A 64 -16.47 -14.32 9.11
CA THR A 64 -16.80 -12.93 8.78
C THR A 64 -17.72 -12.86 7.56
N SER A 65 -18.86 -12.18 7.66
CA SER A 65 -19.88 -12.10 6.60
C SER A 65 -19.58 -11.10 5.46
N ALA A 66 -18.32 -10.66 5.32
CA ALA A 66 -17.93 -9.68 4.29
C ALA A 66 -17.68 -10.34 2.93
N GLN A 67 -18.22 -9.74 1.86
CA GLN A 67 -17.95 -10.17 0.49
C GLN A 67 -16.46 -10.03 0.18
N HIS A 68 -15.79 -11.13 -0.18
CA HIS A 68 -14.36 -11.19 -0.42
C HIS A 68 -14.03 -11.98 -1.69
N PHE A 69 -13.12 -11.47 -2.50
CA PHE A 69 -12.64 -12.15 -3.70
C PHE A 69 -11.18 -12.61 -3.55
N ASP A 70 -10.87 -13.78 -4.09
CA ASP A 70 -9.50 -14.28 -4.11
C ASP A 70 -8.59 -13.30 -4.87
N GLY A 71 -7.45 -12.92 -4.29
CA GLY A 71 -6.58 -11.81 -4.74
C GLY A 71 -6.71 -10.50 -3.95
N MET A 72 -7.82 -10.29 -3.22
CA MET A 72 -7.96 -9.12 -2.31
C MET A 72 -7.23 -9.28 -0.97
N SER A 73 -6.77 -10.48 -0.65
CA SER A 73 -6.11 -10.74 0.62
C SER A 73 -4.62 -10.46 0.54
N THR A 74 -4.04 -9.87 1.60
CA THR A 74 -2.58 -9.76 1.74
C THR A 74 -2.00 -11.09 2.19
N ASP A 75 -0.84 -11.47 1.64
CA ASP A 75 -0.07 -12.66 2.04
C ASP A 75 0.99 -12.28 3.07
N ASP A 76 0.55 -11.88 4.27
CA ASP A 76 1.40 -11.39 5.36
C ASP A 76 1.87 -12.51 6.32
N GLU A 77 1.46 -13.77 6.09
CA GLU A 77 1.76 -14.86 7.02
C GLU A 77 3.24 -15.26 6.97
N GLU A 78 3.91 -15.26 8.11
CA GLU A 78 5.28 -15.77 8.27
C GLU A 78 5.28 -17.09 9.04
N ASN A 79 6.31 -17.92 8.83
CA ASN A 79 6.44 -19.14 9.62
C ASN A 79 6.94 -18.79 11.03
N GLN A 80 6.67 -19.66 12.01
CA GLN A 80 7.00 -19.37 13.41
C GLN A 80 8.52 -19.25 13.63
N SER A 81 9.33 -19.99 12.87
CA SER A 81 10.79 -19.90 12.95
C SER A 81 11.33 -18.54 12.53
N ASP A 82 10.81 -17.97 11.44
CA ASP A 82 11.20 -16.65 10.91
C ASP A 82 10.74 -15.55 11.86
N ILE A 83 9.53 -15.66 12.42
CA ILE A 83 9.02 -14.76 13.45
C ILE A 83 9.94 -14.79 14.68
N ASN A 84 10.28 -15.98 15.18
CA ASN A 84 11.14 -16.12 16.36
C ASN A 84 12.56 -15.58 16.09
N LEU A 85 13.12 -15.84 14.90
CA LEU A 85 14.42 -15.32 14.50
C LEU A 85 14.38 -13.79 14.41
N PHE A 86 13.36 -13.23 13.77
CA PHE A 86 13.17 -11.78 13.67
C PHE A 86 13.06 -11.14 15.05
N LEU A 87 12.24 -11.68 15.94
CA LEU A 87 12.06 -11.16 17.30
C LEU A 87 13.37 -11.24 18.11
N LYS A 88 14.12 -12.34 17.96
CA LYS A 88 15.43 -12.50 18.61
C LYS A 88 16.42 -11.46 18.11
N THR A 89 16.61 -11.34 16.79
CA THR A 89 17.52 -10.35 16.20
C THR A 89 17.10 -8.93 16.52
N LYS A 90 15.79 -8.64 16.51
CA LYS A 90 15.24 -7.35 16.94
C LYS A 90 15.64 -7.06 18.39
N GLN A 91 15.46 -8.00 19.31
CA GLN A 91 15.83 -7.80 20.71
C GLN A 91 17.34 -7.60 20.90
N GLU A 92 18.18 -8.34 20.17
CA GLU A 92 19.63 -8.16 20.17
C GLU A 92 20.02 -6.75 19.74
N ILE A 93 19.45 -6.24 18.65
CA ILE A 93 19.68 -4.86 18.17
C ILE A 93 19.21 -3.83 19.19
N LEU A 94 18.06 -4.04 19.83
CA LEU A 94 17.54 -3.10 20.83
C LEU A 94 18.43 -3.06 22.08
N ASN A 95 18.94 -4.20 22.53
CA ASN A 95 19.88 -4.26 23.64
C ASN A 95 21.20 -3.55 23.28
N GLU A 96 21.73 -3.75 22.08
CA GLU A 96 22.94 -3.05 21.62
C GLU A 96 22.72 -1.53 21.53
N ALA A 97 21.52 -1.09 21.11
CA ALA A 97 21.18 0.32 21.04
C ALA A 97 21.13 1.03 22.40
N GLU A 98 20.95 0.30 23.52
CA GLU A 98 21.05 0.87 24.87
C GLU A 98 22.46 1.38 25.17
N HIS A 99 23.47 0.73 24.60
CA HIS A 99 24.90 1.03 24.78
C HIS A 99 25.48 2.04 23.77
N LEU A 100 24.64 2.61 22.89
CA LEU A 100 25.08 3.47 21.79
C LEU A 100 25.83 4.74 22.25
N PHE A 101 25.60 5.18 23.49
CA PHE A 101 26.18 6.42 24.04
C PHE A 101 27.05 6.17 25.27
N ASP A 102 27.56 4.96 25.47
CA ASP A 102 28.40 4.60 26.62
C ASP A 102 29.78 5.31 26.59
N ASP A 103 30.21 5.77 25.42
CA ASP A 103 31.44 6.56 25.21
C ASP A 103 31.21 8.08 25.32
N VAL A 104 29.96 8.52 25.49
CA VAL A 104 29.57 9.92 25.66
C VAL A 104 29.48 10.24 27.15
N SER A 105 29.86 11.45 27.56
CA SER A 105 29.69 11.86 28.96
C SER A 105 28.22 11.84 29.39
N ASP A 106 27.98 11.52 30.66
CA ASP A 106 26.64 11.36 31.23
C ASP A 106 25.72 12.56 31.01
N GLU A 107 26.31 13.76 30.94
CA GLU A 107 25.63 15.03 30.68
C GLU A 107 24.99 15.10 29.28
N PHE A 108 25.56 14.40 28.28
CA PHE A 108 25.12 14.41 26.89
C PHE A 108 24.53 13.09 26.39
N SER A 109 24.62 12.01 27.17
CA SER A 109 24.17 10.66 26.77
C SER A 109 22.66 10.44 26.91
N GLN A 110 21.96 11.29 27.67
CA GLN A 110 20.52 11.17 27.95
C GLN A 110 19.74 12.42 27.60
N TYR A 111 18.57 12.24 26.97
CA TYR A 111 17.68 13.33 26.53
C TYR A 111 17.38 14.33 27.66
N LYS A 112 17.07 13.83 28.86
CA LYS A 112 16.72 14.67 30.03
C LYS A 112 17.88 15.57 30.46
N ASN A 113 19.11 15.07 30.41
CA ASN A 113 20.30 15.83 30.83
C ASN A 113 20.62 16.92 29.81
N VAL A 114 20.59 16.57 28.51
CA VAL A 114 20.79 17.53 27.43
C VAL A 114 19.74 18.64 27.50
N LYS A 115 18.46 18.29 27.69
CA LYS A 115 17.38 19.27 27.87
C LYS A 115 17.69 20.25 29.00
N LEU A 116 18.08 19.74 30.17
CA LEU A 116 18.39 20.57 31.35
C LEU A 116 19.51 21.57 31.07
N ILE A 117 20.59 21.16 30.40
CA ILE A 117 21.72 22.05 30.05
C ILE A 117 21.22 23.21 29.19
N PHE A 118 20.46 22.93 28.14
CA PHE A 118 19.97 23.96 27.23
C PHE A 118 18.88 24.84 27.84
N GLU A 119 18.02 24.31 28.71
CA GLU A 119 17.07 25.12 29.48
C GLU A 119 17.78 26.04 30.47
N GLN A 120 18.80 25.55 31.17
CA GLN A 120 19.61 26.38 32.05
C GLN A 120 20.33 27.48 31.28
N TRP A 121 20.88 27.18 30.10
CA TRP A 121 21.49 28.18 29.23
C TRP A 121 20.45 29.25 28.84
N LYS A 122 19.27 28.86 28.36
CA LYS A 122 18.17 29.79 28.02
C LYS A 122 17.79 30.69 29.20
N TYR A 123 17.70 30.14 30.42
CA TYR A 123 17.27 30.91 31.59
C TYR A 123 18.34 31.76 32.24
N GLN A 124 19.60 31.33 32.24
CA GLN A 124 20.68 32.00 32.95
C GLN A 124 21.46 32.94 32.03
N GLN A 125 21.55 32.63 30.72
CA GLN A 125 22.35 33.37 29.75
C GLN A 125 21.60 33.46 28.40
N ASN A 126 20.43 34.10 28.41
CA ASN A 126 19.57 34.19 27.22
C ASN A 126 20.23 34.89 26.03
N GLU A 127 21.09 35.88 26.27
CA GLU A 127 21.80 36.62 25.23
C GLU A 127 22.68 35.68 24.40
N THR A 128 23.58 34.94 25.04
CA THR A 128 24.47 33.99 24.35
C THR A 128 23.71 32.80 23.76
N TYR A 129 22.60 32.40 24.38
CA TYR A 129 21.71 31.36 23.85
C TYR A 129 21.05 31.78 22.53
N THR A 130 20.59 33.03 22.47
CA THR A 130 19.96 33.62 21.28
C THR A 130 21.01 33.87 20.19
N ASP A 131 22.16 34.44 20.54
CA ASP A 131 23.26 34.73 19.62
C ASP A 131 23.85 33.46 18.99
N ALA A 132 23.85 32.34 19.73
CA ALA A 132 24.27 31.04 19.21
C ALA A 132 23.17 30.32 18.41
N PHE A 133 22.00 30.94 18.22
CA PHE A 133 20.86 30.39 17.49
C PHE A 133 20.44 29.00 17.99
N ILE A 134 20.48 28.79 19.31
CA ILE A 134 20.24 27.47 19.88
C ILE A 134 18.83 26.97 19.56
N GLU A 135 17.83 27.83 19.57
CA GLU A 135 16.43 27.50 19.29
C GLU A 135 16.25 26.72 17.98
N ILE A 136 16.88 27.17 16.89
CA ILE A 136 16.81 26.48 15.59
C ILE A 136 17.72 25.25 15.51
N CYS A 137 18.67 25.12 16.44
CA CYS A 137 19.64 24.02 16.51
C CYS A 137 19.17 22.88 17.42
N LEU A 138 18.28 23.11 18.39
CA LEU A 138 17.78 22.10 19.32
C LEU A 138 17.29 20.82 18.64
N PRO A 139 16.51 20.87 17.54
CA PRO A 139 16.12 19.65 16.83
C PRO A 139 17.32 18.81 16.36
N LYS A 140 18.43 19.46 15.97
CA LYS A 140 19.67 18.75 15.58
C LYS A 140 20.36 18.13 16.79
N VAL A 141 20.38 18.83 17.91
CA VAL A 141 20.98 18.35 19.16
C VAL A 141 20.22 17.12 19.69
N PHE A 142 18.89 17.16 19.71
CA PHE A 142 18.08 16.04 20.21
C PHE A 142 17.94 14.89 19.21
N SER A 143 18.22 15.12 17.92
CA SER A 143 18.02 14.11 16.85
C SER A 143 18.62 12.74 17.15
N PRO A 144 19.90 12.60 17.59
CA PRO A 144 20.48 11.29 17.87
C PRO A 144 19.76 10.55 19.00
N LEU A 145 19.40 11.27 20.06
CA LEU A 145 18.74 10.72 21.25
C LEU A 145 17.31 10.29 20.92
N ILE A 146 16.56 11.12 20.19
CA ILE A 146 15.21 10.80 19.73
C ILE A 146 15.24 9.60 18.77
N ARG A 147 16.20 9.56 17.83
CA ARG A 147 16.38 8.43 16.89
C ARG A 147 16.58 7.10 17.61
N ARG A 148 17.35 7.10 18.71
CA ARG A 148 17.50 5.94 19.59
C ARG A 148 16.16 5.53 20.21
N GLU A 149 15.41 6.48 20.78
CA GLU A 149 14.11 6.18 21.42
C GLU A 149 13.05 5.66 20.44
N ILE A 150 13.03 6.15 19.21
CA ILE A 150 12.07 5.71 18.20
C ILE A 150 12.59 4.54 17.36
N LEU A 151 13.70 3.90 17.70
CA LEU A 151 14.38 2.91 16.83
C LEU A 151 13.43 1.82 16.33
N ASP A 152 12.60 1.28 17.21
CA ASP A 152 11.61 0.23 16.89
C ASP A 152 10.27 0.76 16.34
N TRP A 153 10.05 2.08 16.35
CA TRP A 153 8.77 2.65 15.99
C TRP A 153 8.43 2.41 14.51
N LYS A 154 7.22 1.91 14.23
CA LYS A 154 6.65 1.78 12.88
C LYS A 154 5.14 1.95 12.93
N PRO A 155 4.51 2.57 11.91
CA PRO A 155 3.08 2.88 11.95
C PRO A 155 2.17 1.65 11.84
N PHE A 156 2.68 0.49 11.39
CA PHE A 156 1.88 -0.71 11.10
C PHE A 156 1.76 -1.71 12.25
N GLU A 157 2.51 -1.53 13.33
CA GLU A 157 2.59 -2.51 14.41
C GLU A 157 1.31 -2.51 15.26
N VAL A 158 1.00 -3.65 15.87
CA VAL A 158 -0.17 -3.77 16.78
C VAL A 158 0.05 -2.90 18.03
N THR A 159 1.29 -2.79 18.47
CA THR A 159 1.77 -1.91 19.55
C THR A 159 2.09 -0.51 19.03
N PHE A 160 1.29 0.01 18.10
CA PHE A 160 1.47 1.37 17.59
C PHE A 160 1.39 2.37 18.74
N ARG A 161 2.45 3.15 18.91
CA ARG A 161 2.54 4.27 19.85
C ARG A 161 2.45 5.57 19.08
N ALA A 162 1.55 6.45 19.48
CA ALA A 162 1.46 7.78 18.87
C ALA A 162 2.74 8.57 19.18
N ILE A 163 3.13 9.47 18.29
CA ILE A 163 4.37 10.25 18.48
C ILE A 163 4.23 11.16 19.70
N GLU A 164 3.01 11.65 19.91
CA GLU A 164 2.58 12.50 21.01
C GLU A 164 2.75 11.81 22.37
N ASP A 165 2.73 10.47 22.42
CA ASP A 165 2.89 9.70 23.65
C ASP A 165 4.35 9.60 24.10
N TYR A 166 5.31 10.04 23.29
CA TYR A 166 6.73 9.99 23.65
C TYR A 166 7.09 11.12 24.63
N GLN A 167 7.97 10.80 25.58
CA GLN A 167 8.37 11.76 26.61
C GLN A 167 9.11 12.96 26.00
N TRP A 168 9.98 12.73 25.01
CA TRP A 168 10.65 13.81 24.28
C TRP A 168 9.66 14.77 23.60
N TYR A 169 8.51 14.28 23.16
CA TYR A 169 7.49 15.13 22.52
C TYR A 169 6.87 16.08 23.55
N GLN A 170 6.45 15.53 24.69
CA GLN A 170 5.90 16.31 25.80
C GLN A 170 6.94 17.32 26.33
N ASP A 171 8.18 16.89 26.45
CA ASP A 171 9.27 17.75 26.92
C ASP A 171 9.58 18.91 25.97
N LEU A 172 9.50 18.70 24.65
CA LEU A 172 9.63 19.78 23.66
C LEU A 172 8.43 20.72 23.66
N LEU A 173 7.22 20.20 23.90
CA LEU A 173 6.00 21.01 23.98
C LEU A 173 6.07 22.06 25.10
N PHE A 174 6.69 21.70 26.24
CA PHE A 174 6.84 22.57 27.40
C PHE A 174 8.25 23.16 27.55
N TYR A 175 9.13 22.98 26.55
CA TYR A 175 10.50 23.46 26.60
C TYR A 175 10.53 24.98 26.80
N GLY A 176 11.30 25.47 27.77
CA GLY A 176 11.47 26.90 27.99
C GLY A 176 10.26 27.64 28.59
N VAL A 177 9.18 26.94 28.96
CA VAL A 177 7.97 27.56 29.55
C VAL A 177 8.12 27.66 31.08
N LYS A 178 8.28 28.88 31.60
CA LYS A 178 8.11 29.17 33.04
C LYS A 178 6.69 29.69 33.30
N ASN A 179 5.92 28.97 34.12
CA ASN A 179 4.62 29.39 34.66
C ASN A 179 3.43 29.55 33.67
N GLY A 180 3.48 28.94 32.48
CA GLY A 180 2.28 28.74 31.65
C GLY A 180 1.77 29.94 30.83
N TYR A 181 2.50 31.06 30.77
CA TYR A 181 2.03 32.28 30.08
C TYR A 181 2.73 32.61 28.74
N ASN A 182 3.83 31.93 28.38
CA ASN A 182 4.58 32.19 27.13
C ASN A 182 4.82 30.89 26.31
N ALA A 183 3.79 30.10 26.04
CA ALA A 183 3.91 28.90 25.20
C ALA A 183 4.08 29.23 23.69
N ASP A 184 3.74 30.46 23.29
CA ASP A 184 3.60 30.83 21.87
C ASP A 184 4.92 30.99 21.10
N GLU A 185 6.06 31.14 21.79
CA GLU A 185 7.36 31.37 21.13
C GLU A 185 8.04 30.07 20.65
N ASN A 186 7.59 28.90 21.11
CA ASN A 186 8.31 27.61 20.93
C ASN A 186 7.62 26.63 19.96
N PHE A 187 6.54 27.02 19.28
CA PHE A 187 5.74 26.14 18.41
C PHE A 187 6.48 25.53 17.22
N GLN A 188 7.67 26.03 16.86
CA GLN A 188 8.42 25.52 15.72
C GLN A 188 9.31 24.30 16.05
N PHE A 189 9.60 24.02 17.32
CA PHE A 189 10.53 22.93 17.68
C PHE A 189 10.02 21.55 17.31
N ILE A 190 8.74 21.30 17.59
CA ILE A 190 8.11 20.02 17.28
C ILE A 190 8.06 19.81 15.75
N PRO A 191 7.49 20.73 14.94
CA PRO A 191 7.55 20.62 13.48
C PRO A 191 8.96 20.34 12.94
N LEU A 192 9.97 21.10 13.39
CA LEU A 192 11.35 20.91 12.93
C LEU A 192 11.95 19.56 13.36
N THR A 193 11.57 19.05 14.54
CA THR A 193 12.01 17.74 15.04
C THR A 193 11.36 16.61 14.26
N ILE A 194 10.04 16.70 14.03
CA ILE A 194 9.30 15.76 13.19
C ILE A 194 9.89 15.75 11.77
N GLU A 195 10.16 16.92 11.19
CA GLU A 195 10.76 17.03 9.88
C GLU A 195 12.14 16.35 9.81
N LYS A 196 13.01 16.55 10.82
CA LYS A 196 14.40 16.06 10.80
C LYS A 196 14.57 14.61 11.25
N VAL A 197 13.62 14.07 12.00
CA VAL A 197 13.74 12.76 12.62
C VAL A 197 12.68 11.79 12.10
N MET A 198 11.40 12.20 12.10
CA MET A 198 10.30 11.31 11.74
C MET A 198 10.16 11.13 10.22
N LEU A 199 10.26 12.20 9.42
CA LEU A 199 10.14 12.07 7.96
C LEU A 199 11.24 11.17 7.33
N PRO A 200 12.53 11.28 7.73
CA PRO A 200 13.55 10.36 7.24
C PRO A 200 13.29 8.90 7.66
N LYS A 201 12.77 8.68 8.88
CA LYS A 201 12.41 7.34 9.34
C LYS A 201 11.23 6.78 8.52
N LEU A 202 10.19 7.57 8.28
CA LEU A 202 9.06 7.19 7.43
C LEU A 202 9.50 6.90 5.99
N THR A 203 10.41 7.71 5.45
CA THR A 203 11.03 7.48 4.14
C THR A 203 11.70 6.10 4.10
N SER A 204 12.55 5.79 5.08
CA SER A 204 13.20 4.48 5.18
C SER A 204 12.20 3.32 5.32
N ILE A 205 11.10 3.52 6.05
CA ILE A 205 10.02 2.53 6.16
C ILE A 205 9.35 2.31 4.81
N ILE A 206 9.03 3.38 4.07
CA ILE A 206 8.41 3.31 2.74
C ILE A 206 9.32 2.61 1.73
N GLU A 207 10.61 2.91 1.75
CA GLU A 207 11.57 2.37 0.80
C GLU A 207 11.84 0.87 0.99
N ASN A 208 11.91 0.44 2.26
CA ASN A 208 12.48 -0.86 2.63
C ASN A 208 11.48 -1.85 3.25
N ILE A 209 10.38 -1.36 3.84
CA ILE A 209 9.46 -2.18 4.65
C ILE A 209 8.05 -2.21 4.05
N TYR A 210 7.55 -1.05 3.62
CA TYR A 210 6.18 -0.90 3.13
C TYR A 210 5.89 -1.78 1.91
N ASP A 211 4.78 -2.50 2.00
CA ASP A 211 4.20 -3.29 0.93
C ASP A 211 2.93 -2.62 0.35
N PRO A 212 3.00 -2.06 -0.88
CA PRO A 212 1.84 -1.48 -1.56
C PRO A 212 0.66 -2.42 -1.78
N LEU A 213 0.87 -3.75 -1.72
CA LEU A 213 -0.21 -4.74 -1.82
C LEU A 213 -0.89 -5.03 -0.48
N SER A 214 -0.42 -4.44 0.63
CA SER A 214 -1.04 -4.57 1.95
C SER A 214 -1.93 -3.38 2.27
N ALA A 215 -3.25 -3.56 2.13
CA ALA A 215 -4.24 -2.51 2.44
C ALA A 215 -4.16 -2.03 3.91
N LYS A 216 -3.80 -2.91 4.84
CA LYS A 216 -3.59 -2.55 6.25
C LYS A 216 -2.41 -1.59 6.39
N GLN A 217 -1.28 -1.90 5.77
CA GLN A 217 -0.10 -1.04 5.81
C GLN A 217 -0.40 0.29 5.11
N THR A 218 -0.94 0.27 3.89
CA THR A 218 -1.30 1.48 3.15
C THR A 218 -2.18 2.41 3.99
N LYS A 219 -3.28 1.89 4.56
CA LYS A 219 -4.20 2.70 5.37
C LYS A 219 -3.52 3.32 6.58
N SER A 220 -2.68 2.56 7.28
CA SER A 220 -1.96 3.06 8.45
C SER A 220 -0.94 4.15 8.06
N LEU A 221 -0.14 3.93 7.01
CA LEU A 221 0.84 4.92 6.54
C LEU A 221 0.18 6.22 6.07
N VAL A 222 -0.86 6.11 5.23
CA VAL A 222 -1.63 7.25 4.75
C VAL A 222 -2.15 8.03 5.95
N LYS A 223 -2.79 7.35 6.91
CA LYS A 223 -3.32 8.03 8.10
C LYS A 223 -2.24 8.70 8.94
N THR A 224 -1.09 8.06 9.14
CA THR A 224 0.03 8.64 9.88
C THR A 224 0.57 9.89 9.20
N ILE A 225 0.79 9.84 7.88
CA ILE A 225 1.36 10.96 7.12
C ILE A 225 0.35 12.10 6.99
N GLU A 226 -0.93 11.79 6.72
CA GLU A 226 -2.01 12.78 6.72
C GLU A 226 -2.10 13.50 8.06
N ASN A 227 -2.04 12.77 9.18
CA ASN A 227 -2.06 13.37 10.51
C ASN A 227 -0.86 14.30 10.72
N ILE A 228 0.35 13.92 10.26
CA ILE A 228 1.53 14.78 10.36
C ILE A 228 1.32 16.08 9.59
N PHE A 229 0.85 16.03 8.34
CA PHE A 229 0.63 17.24 7.54
C PHE A 229 -0.54 18.10 8.05
N GLN A 230 -1.58 17.48 8.62
CA GLN A 230 -2.69 18.21 9.25
C GLN A 230 -2.27 18.89 10.56
N THR A 231 -1.47 18.20 11.39
CA THR A 231 -0.98 18.75 12.66
C THR A 231 0.10 19.82 12.45
N TYR A 232 0.92 19.69 11.40
CA TYR A 232 2.01 20.62 11.09
C TYR A 232 1.90 21.20 9.66
N PRO A 233 0.97 22.13 9.41
CA PRO A 233 0.78 22.74 8.08
C PRO A 233 1.99 23.51 7.54
N THR A 234 2.98 23.81 8.41
CA THR A 234 4.24 24.46 8.02
C THR A 234 5.18 23.52 7.25
N MET A 235 4.93 22.21 7.25
CA MET A 235 5.67 21.23 6.45
C MET A 235 5.18 21.25 5.00
N THR A 236 5.61 22.24 4.24
CA THR A 236 5.22 22.40 2.85
C THR A 236 6.06 21.51 1.92
N ASP A 237 5.68 21.49 0.64
CA ASP A 237 6.40 20.82 -0.44
C ASP A 237 7.77 21.43 -0.76
N ASP A 238 8.11 22.59 -0.21
CA ASP A 238 9.47 23.17 -0.28
C ASP A 238 10.46 22.50 0.68
N CYS A 239 9.96 21.81 1.71
CA CYS A 239 10.81 21.12 2.68
C CYS A 239 11.49 19.90 2.04
N LYS A 240 12.82 19.86 2.08
CA LYS A 240 13.62 18.78 1.48
C LYS A 240 13.19 17.39 1.94
N ASN A 241 12.92 17.21 3.24
CA ASN A 241 12.52 15.90 3.77
C ASN A 241 11.10 15.50 3.36
N VAL A 242 10.21 16.48 3.13
CA VAL A 242 8.88 16.25 2.56
C VAL A 242 9.03 15.79 1.11
N GLN A 243 9.82 16.49 0.30
CA GLN A 243 10.07 16.10 -1.10
C GLN A 243 10.65 14.69 -1.23
N ILE A 244 11.63 14.34 -0.39
CA ILE A 244 12.22 12.99 -0.35
C ILE A 244 11.17 11.94 0.03
N LEU A 245 10.34 12.21 1.05
CA LEU A 245 9.26 11.31 1.46
C LEU A 245 8.25 11.08 0.33
N LEU A 246 7.76 12.16 -0.29
CA LEU A 246 6.80 12.08 -1.39
C LEU A 246 7.39 11.30 -2.58
N LYS A 247 8.64 11.56 -2.93
CA LYS A 247 9.35 10.82 -3.97
C LYS A 247 9.47 9.33 -3.63
N ALA A 248 9.83 8.99 -2.40
CA ALA A 248 9.94 7.60 -1.96
C ALA A 248 8.61 6.86 -2.06
N ILE A 249 7.47 7.52 -1.75
CA ILE A 249 6.13 6.95 -1.92
C ILE A 249 5.89 6.64 -3.41
N VAL A 250 6.09 7.62 -4.29
CA VAL A 250 5.88 7.45 -5.74
C VAL A 250 6.76 6.34 -6.30
N ASP A 251 8.06 6.36 -6.00
CA ASP A 251 9.02 5.37 -6.46
C ASP A 251 8.68 3.96 -5.93
N ARG A 252 8.12 3.85 -4.72
CA ARG A 252 7.68 2.56 -4.16
C ARG A 252 6.42 2.03 -4.85
N LEU A 253 5.44 2.90 -5.11
CA LEU A 253 4.22 2.53 -5.82
C LEU A 253 4.54 2.13 -7.27
N GLN A 254 5.39 2.89 -7.96
CA GLN A 254 5.84 2.60 -9.32
C GLN A 254 6.54 1.23 -9.39
N ARG A 255 7.48 0.94 -8.48
CA ARG A 255 8.12 -0.39 -8.39
C ARG A 255 7.12 -1.53 -8.26
N SER A 256 6.02 -1.35 -7.52
CA SER A 256 4.99 -2.40 -7.41
C SER A 256 4.21 -2.64 -8.71
N LEU A 257 4.00 -1.59 -9.52
CA LEU A 257 3.39 -1.73 -10.85
C LEU A 257 4.30 -2.49 -11.82
N ASP A 258 5.62 -2.31 -11.69
CA ASP A 258 6.60 -2.92 -12.58
C ASP A 258 6.93 -4.36 -12.19
N ASP A 259 7.08 -4.64 -10.89
CA ASP A 259 7.58 -5.94 -10.39
C ASP A 259 6.48 -6.91 -9.96
N ASP A 260 5.33 -6.41 -9.46
CA ASP A 260 4.35 -7.21 -8.73
C ASP A 260 3.02 -7.42 -9.50
N ILE A 261 2.83 -6.77 -10.65
CA ILE A 261 1.57 -6.82 -11.41
C ILE A 261 1.73 -7.56 -12.73
N TYR A 262 0.91 -8.59 -12.92
CA TYR A 262 0.67 -9.19 -14.24
C TYR A 262 -0.68 -9.92 -14.29
N ILE A 263 -1.45 -9.70 -15.35
CA ILE A 263 -2.69 -10.43 -15.64
C ILE A 263 -2.48 -11.26 -16.91
N PRO A 264 -2.63 -12.60 -16.86
CA PRO A 264 -2.51 -13.43 -18.05
C PRO A 264 -3.66 -13.14 -19.03
N LEU A 265 -3.33 -12.91 -20.30
CA LEU A 265 -4.31 -12.68 -21.37
C LEU A 265 -4.72 -14.01 -22.01
N TYR A 266 -5.56 -14.77 -21.32
CA TYR A 266 -6.11 -15.99 -21.90
C TYR A 266 -7.15 -15.68 -22.98
N PRO A 267 -7.28 -16.54 -24.02
CA PRO A 267 -8.42 -16.50 -24.93
C PRO A 267 -9.76 -16.58 -24.19
N LYS A 268 -10.78 -15.90 -24.73
CA LYS A 268 -12.12 -15.83 -24.11
C LYS A 268 -12.72 -17.21 -23.89
N GLU A 269 -12.41 -18.15 -24.77
CA GLU A 269 -12.86 -19.54 -24.71
C GLU A 269 -12.33 -20.24 -23.46
N ILE A 270 -11.06 -20.01 -23.09
CA ILE A 270 -10.46 -20.60 -21.88
C ILE A 270 -11.14 -20.06 -20.63
N ILE A 271 -11.37 -18.75 -20.59
CA ILE A 271 -12.04 -18.09 -19.46
C ILE A 271 -13.49 -18.59 -19.35
N ALA A 272 -14.21 -18.68 -20.46
CA ALA A 272 -15.58 -19.17 -20.52
C ALA A 272 -15.68 -20.65 -20.07
N ILE A 273 -14.80 -21.52 -20.58
CA ILE A 273 -14.73 -22.93 -20.18
C ILE A 273 -14.41 -23.06 -18.69
N GLY A 274 -13.37 -22.37 -18.21
CA GLY A 274 -12.95 -22.45 -16.80
C GLY A 274 -13.95 -21.83 -15.83
N SER A 275 -14.80 -20.91 -16.29
CA SER A 275 -15.89 -20.30 -15.49
C SER A 275 -17.17 -21.15 -15.49
N SER A 276 -17.27 -22.17 -16.34
CA SER A 276 -18.44 -23.04 -16.42
C SER A 276 -18.50 -24.01 -15.24
N ARG A 277 -19.67 -24.11 -14.59
CA ARG A 277 -19.94 -25.04 -13.48
C ARG A 277 -19.84 -26.53 -13.87
N ILE A 278 -19.73 -26.82 -15.17
CA ILE A 278 -19.71 -28.17 -15.75
C ILE A 278 -18.28 -28.56 -16.20
N SER A 279 -17.30 -27.65 -16.11
CA SER A 279 -15.94 -27.93 -16.57
C SER A 279 -15.30 -29.07 -15.78
N SER A 280 -15.02 -30.18 -16.46
CA SER A 280 -14.24 -31.31 -15.92
C SER A 280 -12.72 -31.11 -16.07
N ASN A 281 -12.29 -30.06 -16.81
CA ASN A 281 -10.88 -29.79 -17.03
C ASN A 281 -10.31 -28.91 -15.91
N ASN A 282 -9.82 -29.57 -14.87
CA ASN A 282 -9.24 -28.95 -13.68
C ASN A 282 -8.18 -27.88 -14.01
N SER A 283 -7.36 -28.09 -15.05
CA SER A 283 -6.32 -27.11 -15.44
C SER A 283 -6.89 -25.80 -15.97
N THR A 284 -7.97 -25.84 -16.75
CA THR A 284 -8.64 -24.61 -17.25
C THR A 284 -9.31 -23.83 -16.12
N VAL A 285 -9.89 -24.54 -15.15
CA VAL A 285 -10.49 -23.94 -13.95
C VAL A 285 -9.40 -23.22 -13.14
N ILE A 286 -8.28 -23.88 -12.84
CA ILE A 286 -7.19 -23.29 -12.06
C ILE A 286 -6.55 -22.09 -12.78
N ALA A 287 -6.39 -22.16 -14.11
CA ALA A 287 -5.90 -21.04 -14.91
C ALA A 287 -6.83 -19.82 -14.82
N THR A 288 -8.14 -20.05 -14.93
CA THR A 288 -9.15 -19.00 -14.80
C THR A 288 -9.21 -18.42 -13.37
N GLU A 289 -9.08 -19.24 -12.34
CA GLU A 289 -8.95 -18.75 -10.96
C GLU A 289 -7.69 -17.88 -10.78
N PHE A 290 -6.56 -18.27 -11.40
CA PHE A 290 -5.34 -17.48 -11.37
C PHE A 290 -5.55 -16.11 -12.04
N PHE A 291 -6.19 -16.08 -13.21
CA PHE A 291 -6.57 -14.82 -13.86
C PHE A 291 -7.39 -13.92 -12.95
N PHE A 292 -8.44 -14.46 -12.31
CA PHE A 292 -9.28 -13.67 -11.41
C PHE A 292 -8.53 -13.19 -10.16
N ARG A 293 -7.61 -13.99 -9.60
CA ARG A 293 -6.73 -13.56 -8.51
C ARG A 293 -5.86 -12.37 -8.92
N GLN A 294 -5.29 -12.41 -10.13
CA GLN A 294 -4.46 -11.31 -10.62
C GLN A 294 -5.29 -10.05 -10.88
N TYR A 295 -6.47 -10.20 -11.46
CA TYR A 295 -7.43 -9.11 -11.60
C TYR A 295 -7.73 -8.43 -10.26
N TRP A 296 -8.11 -9.20 -9.22
CA TRP A 296 -8.45 -8.64 -7.92
C TRP A 296 -7.25 -8.07 -7.16
N THR A 297 -6.05 -8.61 -7.41
CA THR A 297 -4.80 -8.04 -6.90
C THR A 297 -4.57 -6.64 -7.48
N CYS A 298 -4.81 -6.46 -8.78
CA CYS A 298 -4.76 -5.15 -9.43
C CYS A 298 -5.82 -4.19 -8.89
N VAL A 299 -7.07 -4.63 -8.70
CA VAL A 299 -8.12 -3.78 -8.13
C VAL A 299 -7.79 -3.37 -6.69
N LYS A 300 -7.22 -4.27 -5.88
CA LYS A 300 -6.72 -3.93 -4.54
C LYS A 300 -5.61 -2.89 -4.60
N LEU A 301 -4.61 -3.09 -5.45
CA LEU A 301 -3.51 -2.14 -5.59
C LEU A 301 -4.04 -0.77 -6.07
N LEU A 302 -5.01 -0.75 -6.98
CA LEU A 302 -5.68 0.47 -7.42
C LEU A 302 -6.27 1.23 -6.24
N SER A 303 -7.06 0.54 -5.40
CA SER A 303 -7.62 1.14 -4.19
C SER A 303 -6.56 1.63 -3.21
N ASN A 304 -5.42 0.94 -3.12
CA ASN A 304 -4.31 1.35 -2.25
C ASN A 304 -3.60 2.60 -2.82
N ILE A 305 -3.35 2.67 -4.12
CA ILE A 305 -2.74 3.84 -4.78
C ILE A 305 -3.65 5.06 -4.64
N THR A 306 -4.95 4.91 -4.91
CA THR A 306 -5.87 6.04 -4.84
C THR A 306 -6.08 6.57 -3.43
N SER A 307 -5.80 5.78 -2.39
CA SER A 307 -5.88 6.25 -1.00
C SER A 307 -4.83 7.33 -0.65
N TRP A 308 -3.80 7.50 -1.49
CA TRP A 308 -2.79 8.55 -1.35
C TRP A 308 -3.23 9.91 -1.92
N SER A 309 -4.49 10.07 -2.35
CA SER A 309 -5.04 11.26 -3.02
C SER A 309 -4.96 12.56 -2.20
N GLN A 310 -4.85 12.48 -0.88
CA GLN A 310 -4.71 13.65 0.00
C GLN A 310 -3.24 14.06 0.22
N ILE A 311 -2.31 13.18 -0.14
CA ILE A 311 -0.86 13.37 0.09
C ILE A 311 -0.15 13.68 -1.24
N LEU A 312 -0.48 12.97 -2.31
CA LEU A 312 0.16 13.11 -3.61
C LEU A 312 -0.68 13.99 -4.54
N SER A 313 -0.01 14.65 -5.48
CA SER A 313 -0.70 15.44 -6.50
C SER A 313 -1.62 14.56 -7.35
N LEU A 314 -2.75 15.14 -7.77
CA LEU A 314 -3.73 14.43 -8.59
C LEU A 314 -3.11 13.83 -9.85
N LYS A 315 -2.24 14.57 -10.55
CA LYS A 315 -1.54 14.08 -11.74
C LYS A 315 -0.81 12.77 -11.45
N THR A 316 -0.01 12.72 -10.38
CA THR A 316 0.74 11.52 -9.98
C THR A 316 -0.19 10.35 -9.67
N ILE A 317 -1.30 10.62 -8.98
CA ILE A 317 -2.32 9.59 -8.69
C ILE A 317 -2.93 9.05 -9.98
N LEU A 318 -3.28 9.92 -10.94
CA LEU A 318 -3.85 9.51 -12.22
C LEU A 318 -2.84 8.69 -13.05
N ASP A 319 -1.59 9.14 -13.12
CA ASP A 319 -0.52 8.44 -13.84
C ASP A 319 -0.31 7.01 -13.28
N LEU A 320 -0.23 6.86 -11.96
CA LEU A 320 -0.03 5.56 -11.30
C LEU A 320 -1.27 4.66 -11.34
N SER A 321 -2.44 5.21 -11.01
CA SER A 321 -3.67 4.44 -10.83
C SER A 321 -4.42 4.21 -12.12
N ILE A 322 -4.65 5.26 -12.91
CA ILE A 322 -5.49 5.20 -14.10
C ILE A 322 -4.68 4.68 -15.28
N ASP A 323 -3.56 5.33 -15.60
CA ASP A 323 -2.75 4.94 -16.76
C ASP A 323 -1.91 3.70 -16.45
N GLY A 324 -1.27 3.69 -15.29
CA GLY A 324 -0.43 2.58 -14.84
C GLY A 324 -1.16 1.26 -14.59
N LEU A 325 -2.44 1.30 -14.18
CA LEU A 325 -3.15 0.11 -13.70
C LEU A 325 -4.53 -0.12 -14.33
N LEU A 326 -5.43 0.87 -14.27
CA LEU A 326 -6.79 0.74 -14.80
C LEU A 326 -6.79 0.47 -16.31
N ASN A 327 -6.22 1.40 -17.08
CA ASN A 327 -6.21 1.36 -18.54
C ASN A 327 -5.30 0.23 -19.06
N ARG A 328 -4.12 0.06 -18.44
CA ARG A 328 -3.10 -0.89 -18.89
C ARG A 328 -3.41 -2.35 -18.58
N TYR A 329 -4.11 -2.65 -17.49
CA TYR A 329 -4.34 -4.04 -17.05
C TYR A 329 -5.81 -4.35 -16.79
N ILE A 330 -6.48 -3.57 -15.94
CA ILE A 330 -7.82 -3.92 -15.42
C ILE A 330 -8.88 -3.89 -16.54
N LEU A 331 -8.94 -2.83 -17.35
CA LEU A 331 -9.91 -2.72 -18.44
C LEU A 331 -9.68 -3.77 -19.53
N ILE A 332 -8.43 -4.12 -19.82
CA ILE A 332 -8.10 -5.20 -20.77
C ILE A 332 -8.63 -6.53 -20.24
N ALA A 333 -8.43 -6.82 -18.95
CA ALA A 333 -8.96 -8.01 -18.32
C ALA A 333 -10.49 -8.07 -18.39
N LEU A 334 -11.18 -6.97 -18.07
CA LEU A 334 -12.65 -6.89 -18.12
C LEU A 334 -13.21 -7.15 -19.53
N LYS A 335 -12.58 -6.61 -20.57
CA LYS A 335 -12.98 -6.84 -21.98
C LYS A 335 -12.82 -8.29 -22.44
N ASN A 336 -11.98 -9.06 -21.76
CA ASN A 336 -11.75 -10.49 -22.02
C ASN A 336 -12.66 -11.41 -21.21
N MET A 337 -13.42 -10.89 -20.25
CA MET A 337 -14.41 -11.65 -19.50
C MET A 337 -15.75 -11.73 -20.25
N ASP A 338 -16.63 -12.61 -19.78
CA ASP A 338 -18.03 -12.63 -20.21
C ASP A 338 -18.78 -11.42 -19.65
N LEU A 339 -19.14 -10.50 -20.54
CA LEU A 339 -19.82 -9.25 -20.22
C LEU A 339 -21.29 -9.46 -19.80
N THR A 340 -21.85 -10.64 -20.10
CA THR A 340 -23.23 -10.98 -19.79
C THR A 340 -23.42 -11.60 -18.40
N SER A 341 -22.32 -11.96 -17.75
CA SER A 341 -22.32 -12.52 -16.41
C SER A 341 -22.77 -11.50 -15.37
N ASN A 342 -23.75 -11.84 -14.53
CA ASN A 342 -24.21 -11.01 -13.40
C ASN A 342 -23.07 -10.51 -12.48
N GLU A 343 -21.94 -11.23 -12.42
CA GLU A 343 -20.76 -10.80 -11.66
C GLU A 343 -20.08 -9.55 -12.24
N MET A 344 -20.25 -9.27 -13.54
CA MET A 344 -19.63 -8.14 -14.23
C MET A 344 -20.09 -6.81 -13.64
N ILE A 345 -21.38 -6.69 -13.32
CA ILE A 345 -21.94 -5.51 -12.64
C ILE A 345 -21.27 -5.31 -11.27
N THR A 346 -21.17 -6.38 -10.48
CA THR A 346 -20.51 -6.32 -9.15
C THR A 346 -19.05 -5.90 -9.27
N ARG A 347 -18.31 -6.43 -10.26
CA ARG A 347 -16.91 -6.07 -10.53
C ARG A 347 -16.76 -4.60 -10.88
N CYS A 348 -17.60 -4.09 -11.77
CA CYS A 348 -17.60 -2.67 -12.16
C CYS A 348 -17.94 -1.74 -10.99
N LEU A 349 -18.91 -2.13 -10.15
CA LEU A 349 -19.28 -1.38 -8.95
C LEU A 349 -18.12 -1.33 -7.94
N LEU A 350 -17.44 -2.45 -7.70
CA LEU A 350 -16.29 -2.49 -6.80
C LEU A 350 -15.11 -1.70 -7.34
N LEU A 351 -14.88 -1.75 -8.65
CA LEU A 351 -13.86 -0.94 -9.32
C LEU A 351 -14.15 0.55 -9.20
N ALA A 352 -15.41 0.96 -9.41
CA ALA A 352 -15.82 2.36 -9.26
C ALA A 352 -15.62 2.88 -7.82
N LYS A 353 -15.78 2.02 -6.81
CA LYS A 353 -15.54 2.37 -5.40
C LYS A 353 -14.07 2.63 -5.07
N CYS A 354 -13.13 2.25 -5.93
CA CYS A 354 -11.71 2.54 -5.71
C CYS A 354 -11.38 4.03 -5.93
N PHE A 355 -12.22 4.79 -6.63
CA PHE A 355 -11.94 6.18 -6.95
C PHE A 355 -12.52 7.13 -5.89
N PRO A 356 -11.70 7.98 -5.24
CA PRO A 356 -12.18 8.98 -4.29
C PRO A 356 -12.75 10.20 -5.05
N ILE A 357 -13.82 9.98 -5.82
CA ILE A 357 -14.39 10.95 -6.76
C ILE A 357 -14.72 12.28 -6.07
N LYS A 358 -15.20 12.27 -4.82
CA LYS A 358 -15.47 13.51 -4.08
C LYS A 358 -14.23 14.36 -3.84
N GLN A 359 -13.09 13.72 -3.57
CA GLN A 359 -11.82 14.42 -3.32
C GLN A 359 -11.18 14.89 -4.61
N TRP A 360 -11.34 14.10 -5.69
CA TRP A 360 -10.92 14.54 -7.01
C TRP A 360 -11.78 15.76 -7.38
N LEU A 361 -13.09 15.62 -7.51
CA LEU A 361 -14.01 16.66 -7.95
C LEU A 361 -14.26 17.81 -6.94
N ASP A 362 -13.48 17.94 -5.86
CA ASP A 362 -13.63 19.07 -4.95
C ASP A 362 -13.17 20.37 -5.63
N ASN A 363 -14.00 21.41 -5.60
CA ASN A 363 -13.88 22.63 -6.41
C ASN A 363 -12.60 23.45 -6.16
N ASN A 364 -11.88 23.15 -5.07
CA ASN A 364 -10.62 23.80 -4.70
C ASN A 364 -9.41 23.27 -5.49
N ASN A 365 -9.54 22.14 -6.21
CA ASN A 365 -8.50 21.62 -7.09
C ASN A 365 -8.63 22.28 -8.48
N THR A 366 -7.99 23.43 -8.67
CA THR A 366 -7.96 24.19 -9.94
C THR A 366 -7.57 23.35 -11.17
N ILE A 367 -6.74 22.32 -11.00
CA ILE A 367 -6.27 21.42 -12.09
C ILE A 367 -7.42 20.65 -12.74
N LEU A 368 -8.49 20.36 -11.98
CA LEU A 368 -9.61 19.57 -12.47
C LEU A 368 -10.64 20.38 -13.24
N ASN A 369 -10.81 21.66 -12.89
CA ASN A 369 -11.75 22.52 -13.61
C ASN A 369 -11.34 22.71 -15.09
N ASP A 370 -10.03 22.65 -15.39
CA ASP A 370 -9.53 22.72 -16.77
C ASP A 370 -9.63 21.38 -17.52
N GLN A 371 -9.64 20.25 -16.80
CA GLN A 371 -9.71 18.91 -17.40
C GLN A 371 -11.13 18.35 -17.46
N LEU A 372 -12.06 18.79 -16.62
CA LEU A 372 -13.45 18.35 -16.68
C LEU A 372 -14.09 18.82 -17.99
N LYS A 373 -14.43 17.86 -18.85
CA LYS A 373 -15.51 18.07 -19.84
C LYS A 373 -16.83 17.92 -19.08
N ASP A 374 -17.91 18.53 -19.55
CA ASP A 374 -19.26 18.59 -18.95
C ASP A 374 -19.89 17.23 -18.50
N ALA A 375 -19.20 16.09 -18.62
CA ALA A 375 -19.69 14.75 -18.28
C ALA A 375 -18.73 13.82 -17.50
N THR A 376 -17.39 13.96 -17.55
CA THR A 376 -16.44 13.04 -16.86
C THR A 376 -14.99 13.56 -16.80
N LEU A 377 -14.18 12.98 -15.92
CA LEU A 377 -12.72 13.14 -15.93
C LEU A 377 -12.13 12.48 -17.19
N PRO A 378 -11.30 13.18 -17.99
CA PRO A 378 -10.70 12.62 -19.21
C PRO A 378 -9.97 11.30 -18.97
N ALA A 379 -9.27 11.19 -17.83
CA ALA A 379 -8.56 9.98 -17.45
C ALA A 379 -9.49 8.75 -17.33
N LEU A 380 -10.75 8.95 -16.91
CA LEU A 380 -11.74 7.88 -16.74
C LEU A 380 -12.57 7.58 -17.99
N GLU A 381 -12.33 8.29 -19.11
CA GLU A 381 -13.13 8.15 -20.33
C GLU A 381 -13.20 6.70 -20.83
N ASN A 382 -12.08 5.98 -20.81
CA ASN A 382 -12.03 4.56 -21.20
C ASN A 382 -12.93 3.67 -20.34
N PHE A 383 -13.00 3.93 -19.03
CA PHE A 383 -13.87 3.18 -18.13
C PHE A 383 -15.34 3.55 -18.37
N CYS A 384 -15.65 4.83 -18.57
CA CYS A 384 -17.00 5.27 -18.93
C CYS A 384 -17.48 4.65 -20.25
N LEU A 385 -16.62 4.57 -21.27
CA LEU A 385 -16.93 3.91 -22.54
C LEU A 385 -17.18 2.41 -22.35
N PHE A 386 -16.38 1.75 -21.53
CA PHE A 386 -16.60 0.35 -21.17
C PHE A 386 -17.96 0.15 -20.47
N LEU A 387 -18.32 1.00 -19.51
CA LEU A 387 -19.63 0.93 -18.84
C LEU A 387 -20.80 1.16 -19.81
N LYS A 388 -20.65 2.06 -20.79
CA LYS A 388 -21.65 2.26 -21.85
C LYS A 388 -21.82 1.01 -22.71
N GLN A 389 -20.72 0.38 -23.12
CA GLN A 389 -20.76 -0.88 -23.86
C GLN A 389 -21.47 -1.97 -23.03
N LEU A 390 -21.11 -2.10 -21.75
CA LEU A 390 -21.73 -3.07 -20.86
C LEU A 390 -23.25 -2.84 -20.75
N ALA A 391 -23.69 -1.60 -20.56
CA ALA A 391 -25.10 -1.25 -20.49
C ALA A 391 -25.86 -1.58 -21.78
N GLN A 392 -25.24 -1.36 -22.95
CA GLN A 392 -25.82 -1.73 -24.24
C GLN A 392 -26.00 -3.24 -24.36
N GLU A 393 -24.99 -4.03 -23.99
CA GLU A 393 -25.07 -5.50 -24.07
C GLU A 393 -26.15 -6.08 -23.16
N TYR A 394 -26.26 -5.60 -21.91
CA TYR A 394 -27.34 -5.98 -21.00
C TYR A 394 -28.73 -5.58 -21.51
N SER A 395 -28.84 -4.39 -22.09
CA SER A 395 -30.08 -3.90 -22.69
C SER A 395 -30.53 -4.82 -23.84
N THR A 396 -29.62 -5.15 -24.78
CA THR A 396 -29.90 -6.06 -25.89
C THR A 396 -30.31 -7.44 -25.39
N GLN A 397 -29.66 -7.99 -24.37
CA GLN A 397 -30.06 -9.26 -23.77
C GLN A 397 -31.48 -9.20 -23.21
N PHE A 398 -31.81 -8.18 -22.43
CA PHE A 398 -33.13 -8.01 -21.83
C PHE A 398 -34.23 -7.89 -22.90
N PHE A 399 -34.01 -7.10 -23.95
CA PHE A 399 -34.96 -6.98 -25.06
C PHE A 399 -35.11 -8.29 -25.85
N SER A 400 -34.02 -9.01 -26.11
CA SER A 400 -34.06 -10.30 -26.80
C SER A 400 -34.75 -11.42 -25.99
N ALA A 401 -34.65 -11.39 -24.66
CA ALA A 401 -35.37 -12.29 -23.77
C ALA A 401 -36.88 -12.01 -23.82
N ASN A 402 -37.28 -10.74 -23.72
CA ASN A 402 -38.68 -10.32 -23.81
C ASN A 402 -39.32 -10.64 -25.18
N GLU A 403 -38.56 -10.60 -26.29
CA GLU A 403 -39.08 -11.01 -27.60
C GLU A 403 -39.27 -12.52 -27.73
N LYS A 404 -38.43 -13.33 -27.08
CA LYS A 404 -38.60 -14.79 -27.02
C LYS A 404 -39.81 -15.17 -26.17
N ASP A 405 -40.02 -14.47 -25.05
CA ASP A 405 -41.19 -14.68 -24.19
C ASP A 405 -42.50 -14.29 -24.90
N LYS A 406 -42.48 -13.25 -25.75
CA LYS A 406 -43.62 -12.89 -26.61
C LYS A 406 -43.91 -13.88 -27.74
N LYS A 407 -42.94 -14.71 -28.16
CA LYS A 407 -43.11 -15.74 -29.20
C LYS A 407 -43.54 -17.10 -28.64
N MET A 408 -43.60 -17.25 -27.31
CA MET A 408 -44.05 -18.47 -26.63
C MET A 408 -45.54 -18.44 -26.22
N TYR A 409 -46.28 -17.41 -26.60
CA TYR A 409 -47.73 -17.30 -26.38
C TYR A 409 -48.50 -17.25 -27.70
#